data_AF-A0A2M7I4Y5-F1
#
_entry.id   AF-A0A2M7I4Y5-F1
#
_cell.length_a   1.000
_cell.length_b   1.000
_cell.length_c   1.000
_cell.angle_alpha   90.00
_cell.angle_beta   90.00
_cell.angle_gamma   90.00
#
_symmetry.space_group_name_H-M   'P 1'
#
loop_
_entity.id
_entity.type
_entity.pdbx_description
1 polymer ?
#
loop_
_entity_poly.entity_id
_entity_poly.type
_entity_poly.pdbx_seq_one_letter_code
_entity_poly.pdbx_strand_id
1 'polypeptide(L)'
;MFSKKHFINWFSLLFIISTIIIIAFNFQLIKSHPILIINNLFGAVLLIVVYYISDKFLNSDKFDLFIVSLTFIFGFISYFSFFPLIYYIIFLLFFFRNNILRFLIFISVTVAFFFLIQKFMLDIINFEIFYWDFSVIWIIALYLLSLYTGWLVSDMQEVYFGSGIIIFLWSVIFWITNYTFGEISVISLLTSIPFFFFSIRKYKVDKFLGKVYKNL
;
A
#
# COMPACT_ATOMS: atom_id res chain seq x y z
N MET A 1 -34.38 -10.15 10.63
CA MET A 1 -33.86 -8.81 10.92
C MET A 1 -32.61 -8.97 11.78
N PHE A 2 -31.46 -9.28 11.18
CA PHE A 2 -30.21 -9.43 11.94
C PHE A 2 -29.66 -8.06 12.28
N SER A 3 -29.54 -7.77 13.57
CA SER A 3 -28.78 -6.64 14.09
C SER A 3 -27.40 -6.61 13.44
N LYS A 4 -27.13 -5.59 12.62
CA LYS A 4 -25.80 -5.32 12.07
C LYS A 4 -24.91 -4.92 13.24
N LYS A 5 -24.33 -5.89 13.95
CA LYS A 5 -23.24 -5.63 14.91
C LYS A 5 -22.10 -4.98 14.13
N HIS A 6 -21.91 -3.70 14.39
CA HIS A 6 -20.89 -2.88 13.76
C HIS A 6 -19.55 -3.19 14.40
N PHE A 7 -18.72 -3.99 13.74
CA PHE A 7 -17.36 -4.24 14.20
C PHE A 7 -16.44 -3.13 13.70
N ILE A 8 -15.90 -2.36 14.64
CA ILE A 8 -14.75 -1.47 14.42
C ILE A 8 -13.50 -2.36 14.41
N ASN A 9 -12.57 -2.11 13.48
CA ASN A 9 -11.33 -2.87 13.42
C ASN A 9 -10.37 -2.45 14.55
N TRP A 10 -10.62 -2.95 15.76
CA TRP A 10 -9.78 -2.70 16.95
C TRP A 10 -8.33 -3.17 16.76
N PHE A 11 -8.06 -4.13 15.87
CA PHE A 11 -6.70 -4.54 15.55
C PHE A 11 -5.89 -3.40 14.92
N SER A 12 -6.52 -2.52 14.14
CA SER A 12 -5.83 -1.35 13.58
C SER A 12 -5.29 -0.43 14.68
N LEU A 13 -6.02 -0.27 15.78
CA LEU A 13 -5.54 0.49 16.95
C LEU A 13 -4.35 -0.18 17.62
N LEU A 14 -4.33 -1.50 17.72
CA LEU A 14 -3.17 -2.23 18.26
C LEU A 14 -1.91 -2.00 17.42
N PHE A 15 -2.04 -2.02 16.08
CA PHE A 15 -0.93 -1.71 15.18
C PHE A 15 -0.49 -0.24 15.28
N ILE A 16 -1.42 0.71 15.42
CA ILE A 16 -1.05 2.12 15.63
C ILE A 16 -0.32 2.30 16.96
N ILE A 17 -0.78 1.66 18.04
CA ILE A 17 -0.13 1.76 19.35
C ILE A 17 1.26 1.10 19.30
N SER A 18 1.38 -0.09 18.72
CA SER A 18 2.67 -0.78 18.61
C SER A 18 3.66 0.02 17.77
N THR A 19 3.22 0.61 16.66
CA THR A 19 4.07 1.48 15.84
C THR A 19 4.55 2.70 16.61
N ILE A 20 3.66 3.41 17.31
CA ILE A 20 4.02 4.57 18.15
C ILE A 20 5.04 4.18 19.24
N ILE A 21 4.86 3.04 19.90
CA ILE A 21 5.80 2.55 20.93
C ILE A 21 7.19 2.31 20.31
N ILE A 22 7.25 1.57 19.19
CA ILE A 22 8.52 1.27 18.51
C ILE A 22 9.22 2.56 18.07
N ILE A 23 8.46 3.54 17.56
CA ILE A 23 8.94 4.87 17.17
C ILE A 23 9.51 5.63 18.37
N ALA A 24 8.82 5.62 19.51
CA ALA A 24 9.26 6.33 20.71
C ALA A 24 10.65 5.83 21.17
N PHE A 25 10.91 4.52 21.10
CA PHE A 25 12.21 3.94 21.41
C PHE A 25 13.31 4.26 20.37
N ASN A 26 12.93 4.65 19.15
CA ASN A 26 13.85 4.91 18.03
C ASN A 26 13.82 6.36 17.54
N PHE A 27 13.42 7.31 18.41
CA PHE A 27 13.14 8.70 18.04
C PHE A 27 14.35 9.46 17.46
N GLN A 28 15.59 9.05 17.79
CA GLN A 28 16.79 9.67 17.24
C GLN A 28 16.90 9.52 15.72
N LEU A 29 16.47 8.39 15.16
CA LEU A 29 16.50 8.13 13.72
C LEU A 29 15.47 8.95 12.95
N ILE A 30 14.38 9.33 13.62
CA ILE A 30 13.37 10.22 13.04
C ILE A 30 13.95 11.63 12.87
N LYS A 31 14.83 12.05 13.78
CA LYS A 31 15.47 13.36 13.70
C LYS A 31 16.53 13.44 12.60
N SER A 32 17.18 12.33 12.25
CA SER A 32 18.29 12.35 11.29
C SER A 32 17.85 12.44 9.82
N HIS A 33 16.64 11.97 9.46
CA HIS A 33 16.16 11.94 8.06
C HIS A 33 14.75 12.52 7.85
N PRO A 34 14.51 13.80 8.21
CA PRO A 34 13.17 14.39 8.20
C PRO A 34 12.57 14.48 6.79
N ILE A 35 13.38 14.77 5.76
CA ILE A 35 12.90 14.93 4.37
C ILE A 35 12.35 13.61 3.81
N LEU A 36 13.09 12.52 4.00
CA LEU A 36 12.69 11.17 3.57
C LEU A 36 11.38 10.76 4.25
N ILE A 37 11.26 11.00 5.56
CA ILE A 37 10.06 10.68 6.34
C ILE A 37 8.86 11.50 5.85
N ILE A 38 9.02 12.80 5.64
CA ILE A 38 7.96 13.69 5.16
C ILE A 38 7.47 13.25 3.77
N ASN A 39 8.39 12.98 2.84
CA ASN A 39 8.04 12.56 1.47
C ASN A 39 7.27 11.23 1.47
N ASN A 40 7.67 10.29 2.30
CA ASN A 40 7.02 8.98 2.42
C ASN A 40 5.63 9.08 3.08
N LEU A 41 5.50 9.86 4.15
CA LEU A 41 4.21 10.11 4.81
C LEU A 41 3.25 10.85 3.89
N PHE A 42 3.75 11.85 3.16
CA PHE A 42 2.96 12.56 2.15
C PHE A 42 2.51 11.60 1.03
N GLY A 43 3.40 10.71 0.58
CA GLY A 43 3.06 9.61 -0.34
C GLY A 43 1.96 8.70 0.16
N ALA A 44 2.04 8.27 1.42
CA ALA A 44 1.02 7.43 2.05
C ALA A 44 -0.35 8.12 2.03
N VAL A 45 -0.39 9.41 2.39
CA VAL A 45 -1.62 10.20 2.39
C VAL A 45 -2.15 10.39 0.96
N LEU A 46 -1.30 10.74 0.00
CA LEU A 46 -1.67 10.86 -1.41
C LEU A 46 -2.24 9.55 -1.94
N LEU A 47 -1.62 8.42 -1.61
CA LEU A 47 -2.07 7.12 -2.05
C LEU A 47 -3.43 6.76 -1.46
N ILE A 48 -3.69 7.09 -0.20
CA ILE A 48 -5.03 6.94 0.41
C ILE A 48 -6.07 7.79 -0.33
N VAL A 49 -5.71 9.02 -0.72
CA VAL A 49 -6.59 9.87 -1.53
C VAL A 49 -6.86 9.23 -2.89
N VAL A 50 -5.83 8.71 -3.55
CA VAL A 50 -5.96 7.99 -4.83
C VAL A 50 -6.85 6.75 -4.69
N TYR A 51 -6.71 5.99 -3.59
CA TYR A 51 -7.55 4.83 -3.30
C TYR A 51 -9.00 5.24 -3.14
N TYR A 52 -9.26 6.34 -2.42
CA TYR A 52 -10.60 6.88 -2.22
C TYR A 52 -11.25 7.35 -3.53
N ILE A 53 -10.50 8.07 -4.38
CA ILE A 53 -10.98 8.52 -5.70
C ILE A 53 -11.28 7.30 -6.57
N SER A 54 -10.39 6.31 -6.59
CA SER A 54 -10.55 5.11 -7.40
C SER A 54 -11.76 4.28 -6.98
N ASP A 55 -12.05 4.17 -5.67
CA ASP A 55 -13.26 3.48 -5.20
C ASP A 55 -14.56 4.07 -5.74
N LYS A 56 -14.58 5.39 -5.99
CA LYS A 56 -15.75 6.08 -6.52
C LYS A 56 -15.86 6.07 -8.04
N PHE A 57 -14.73 6.14 -8.73
CA PHE A 57 -14.71 6.46 -10.17
C PHE A 57 -14.11 5.36 -11.05
N LEU A 58 -13.34 4.42 -10.48
CA LEU A 58 -12.70 3.37 -11.27
C LEU A 58 -13.74 2.36 -11.75
N ASN A 59 -13.85 2.23 -13.06
CA ASN A 59 -14.57 1.13 -13.69
C ASN A 59 -13.58 0.05 -14.13
N SER A 60 -13.58 -1.10 -13.46
CA SER A 60 -12.71 -2.24 -13.78
C SER A 60 -12.95 -2.82 -15.17
N ASP A 61 -14.13 -2.57 -15.74
CA ASP A 61 -14.61 -3.20 -16.98
C ASP A 61 -14.24 -2.40 -18.25
N LYS A 62 -13.66 -1.21 -18.11
CA LYS A 62 -13.14 -0.42 -19.23
C LYS A 62 -11.69 -0.03 -18.97
N PHE A 63 -10.91 0.19 -20.02
CA PHE A 63 -9.58 0.79 -19.91
C PHE A 63 -9.66 2.17 -20.55
N ASP A 64 -9.80 3.19 -19.72
CA ASP A 64 -10.08 4.57 -20.13
C ASP A 64 -8.95 5.53 -19.71
N LEU A 65 -9.11 6.81 -20.08
CA LEU A 65 -8.19 7.88 -19.70
C LEU A 65 -8.00 7.98 -18.18
N PHE A 66 -9.02 7.62 -17.39
CA PHE A 66 -8.94 7.64 -15.94
C PHE A 66 -7.93 6.59 -15.44
N ILE A 67 -7.96 5.37 -15.97
CA ILE A 67 -6.96 4.33 -15.62
C ILE A 67 -5.55 4.74 -16.03
N VAL A 68 -5.36 5.32 -17.22
CA VAL A 68 -4.04 5.81 -17.67
C VAL A 68 -3.54 6.95 -16.77
N SER A 69 -4.43 7.84 -16.35
CA SER A 69 -4.08 8.91 -15.40
C SER A 69 -3.69 8.34 -14.04
N LEU A 70 -4.39 7.30 -13.58
CA LEU A 70 -4.05 6.61 -12.34
C LEU A 70 -2.68 5.95 -12.43
N THR A 71 -2.37 5.18 -13.49
CA THR A 71 -1.05 4.55 -13.62
C THR A 71 0.09 5.57 -13.59
N PHE A 72 -0.12 6.75 -14.19
CA PHE A 72 0.82 7.86 -14.09
C PHE A 72 0.98 8.35 -12.64
N ILE A 73 -0.12 8.58 -11.93
CA ILE A 73 -0.11 9.01 -10.52
C ILE A 73 0.59 7.98 -9.62
N PHE A 74 0.31 6.68 -9.81
CA PHE A 74 1.00 5.61 -9.08
C PHE A 74 2.51 5.59 -9.38
N GLY A 75 2.91 5.78 -10.64
CA GLY A 75 4.32 5.91 -11.03
C GLY A 75 5.00 7.12 -10.36
N PHE A 76 4.30 8.25 -10.30
CA PHE A 76 4.77 9.46 -9.65
C PHE A 76 4.92 9.30 -8.13
N ILE A 77 3.93 8.67 -7.46
CA ILE A 77 4.02 8.37 -6.02
C ILE A 77 5.18 7.41 -5.73
N SER A 78 5.38 6.37 -6.54
CA SER A 78 6.54 5.47 -6.41
C SER A 78 7.86 6.21 -6.52
N TYR A 79 7.96 7.16 -7.44
CA TYR A 79 9.15 7.98 -7.60
C TYR A 79 9.37 8.92 -6.41
N PHE A 80 8.35 9.67 -6.00
CA PHE A 80 8.47 10.69 -4.95
C PHE A 80 8.64 10.11 -3.54
N SER A 81 7.95 9.01 -3.24
CA SER A 81 7.85 8.43 -1.90
C SER A 81 8.56 7.10 -1.77
N PHE A 82 9.36 6.69 -2.75
CA PHE A 82 10.09 5.41 -2.73
C PHE A 82 9.21 4.18 -2.44
N PHE A 83 7.94 4.25 -2.85
CA PHE A 83 6.99 3.17 -2.61
C PHE A 83 7.22 2.02 -3.59
N PRO A 84 7.58 0.81 -3.10
CA PRO A 84 7.68 -0.36 -3.95
C PRO A 84 6.30 -0.77 -4.47
N LEU A 85 6.26 -1.32 -5.68
CA LEU A 85 5.03 -1.79 -6.33
C LEU A 85 4.18 -2.71 -5.46
N ILE A 86 4.83 -3.47 -4.56
CA ILE A 86 4.16 -4.37 -3.63
C ILE A 86 3.07 -3.67 -2.80
N TYR A 87 3.24 -2.38 -2.47
CA TYR A 87 2.26 -1.61 -1.70
C TYR A 87 0.95 -1.37 -2.48
N TYR A 88 0.97 -1.53 -3.80
CA TYR A 88 -0.20 -1.32 -4.66
C TYR A 88 -0.94 -2.62 -4.97
N ILE A 89 -0.29 -3.78 -4.81
CA ILE A 89 -0.81 -5.06 -5.29
C ILE A 89 -2.19 -5.39 -4.71
N ILE A 90 -2.36 -5.22 -3.39
CA ILE A 90 -3.63 -5.52 -2.71
C ILE A 90 -4.76 -4.68 -3.32
N PHE A 91 -4.52 -3.38 -3.51
CA PHE A 91 -5.49 -2.47 -4.09
C PHE A 91 -5.77 -2.78 -5.56
N LEU A 92 -4.75 -3.06 -6.37
CA LEU A 92 -4.93 -3.37 -7.77
C LEU A 92 -5.69 -4.68 -7.97
N LEU A 93 -5.41 -5.70 -7.17
CA LEU A 93 -6.18 -6.94 -7.18
C LEU A 93 -7.64 -6.72 -6.75
N PHE A 94 -7.91 -5.86 -5.76
CA PHE A 94 -9.27 -5.55 -5.36
C PHE A 94 -10.14 -5.03 -6.53
N PHE A 95 -9.57 -4.27 -7.47
CA PHE A 95 -10.31 -3.80 -8.65
C PHE A 95 -10.23 -4.73 -9.86
N PHE A 96 -9.06 -5.32 -10.12
CA PHE A 96 -8.78 -6.01 -11.38
C PHE A 96 -8.68 -7.53 -11.27
N ARG A 97 -8.94 -8.16 -10.11
CA ARG A 97 -8.86 -9.64 -9.97
C ARG A 97 -9.68 -10.44 -10.98
N ASN A 98 -10.83 -9.91 -11.41
CA ASN A 98 -11.68 -10.55 -12.43
C ASN A 98 -11.18 -10.30 -13.87
N ASN A 99 -10.19 -9.43 -14.06
CA ASN A 99 -9.58 -9.11 -15.34
C ASN A 99 -8.05 -8.97 -15.18
N ILE A 100 -7.38 -10.12 -15.04
CA ILE A 100 -5.93 -10.22 -14.81
C ILE A 100 -5.13 -9.54 -15.92
N LEU A 101 -5.62 -9.57 -17.17
CA LEU A 101 -4.94 -8.89 -18.28
C LEU A 101 -4.85 -7.38 -18.04
N ARG A 102 -5.93 -6.74 -17.54
CA ARG A 102 -5.88 -5.31 -17.18
C ARG A 102 -5.02 -5.02 -15.96
N PHE A 103 -5.01 -5.92 -14.97
CA PHE A 103 -4.07 -5.83 -13.85
C PHE A 103 -2.62 -5.79 -14.35
N LEU A 104 -2.25 -6.69 -15.26
CA LEU A 104 -0.90 -6.73 -15.84
C LEU A 104 -0.57 -5.49 -16.66
N ILE A 105 -1.52 -5.01 -17.48
CA ILE A 105 -1.35 -3.73 -18.22
C ILE A 105 -1.18 -2.56 -17.25
N PHE A 106 -1.96 -2.50 -16.17
CA PHE A 106 -1.84 -1.42 -15.19
C PHE A 106 -0.45 -1.39 -14.59
N ILE A 107 0.06 -2.54 -14.14
CA ILE A 107 1.40 -2.66 -13.56
C ILE A 107 2.48 -2.28 -14.59
N SER A 108 2.41 -2.81 -15.81
CA SER A 108 3.42 -2.54 -16.83
C SER A 108 3.48 -1.06 -17.22
N VAL A 109 2.32 -0.41 -17.35
CA VAL A 109 2.24 1.03 -17.64
C VAL A 109 2.72 1.86 -16.45
N THR A 110 2.41 1.46 -15.21
CA THR A 110 2.92 2.13 -13.99
C THR A 110 4.45 2.07 -13.93
N VAL A 111 5.04 0.91 -14.23
CA VAL A 111 6.49 0.73 -14.31
C VAL A 111 7.10 1.58 -15.43
N ALA A 112 6.46 1.61 -16.59
CA ALA A 112 6.91 2.45 -17.71
C ALA A 112 6.89 3.94 -17.32
N PHE A 113 5.82 4.42 -16.68
CA PHE A 113 5.75 5.80 -16.19
C PHE A 113 6.76 6.09 -15.10
N PHE A 114 7.00 5.17 -14.17
CA PHE A 114 8.05 5.31 -13.17
C PHE A 114 9.41 5.57 -13.82
N PHE A 115 9.81 4.74 -14.79
CA PHE A 115 11.09 4.93 -15.51
C PHE A 115 11.11 6.21 -16.35
N LEU A 116 9.98 6.59 -16.97
CA LEU A 116 9.88 7.85 -17.70
C LEU A 116 10.05 9.05 -16.77
N ILE A 117 9.35 9.09 -15.63
CA ILE A 117 9.45 10.15 -14.63
C ILE A 117 10.89 10.24 -14.13
N GLN A 118 11.50 9.10 -13.79
CA GLN A 118 12.90 9.05 -13.36
C GLN A 118 13.85 9.61 -14.42
N LYS A 119 13.62 9.30 -15.71
CA LYS A 119 14.40 9.82 -16.83
C LYS A 119 14.19 11.31 -17.09
N PHE A 120 13.03 11.88 -16.79
CA PHE A 120 12.77 13.31 -17.04
C PHE A 120 13.10 14.21 -15.84
N MET A 121 13.08 13.69 -14.62
CA MET A 121 13.42 14.41 -13.39
C MET A 121 14.94 14.34 -13.08
N LEU A 122 15.78 14.20 -14.11
CA LEU A 122 17.24 14.04 -14.04
C LEU A 122 17.92 15.14 -13.21
N ASP A 123 18.37 14.77 -12.01
CA ASP A 123 19.56 15.28 -11.31
C ASP A 123 19.89 14.47 -10.03
N ILE A 124 19.01 13.58 -9.57
CA ILE A 124 19.24 12.74 -8.39
C ILE A 124 18.90 11.29 -8.72
N ILE A 125 19.77 10.62 -9.45
CA ILE A 125 19.68 9.15 -9.56
C ILE A 125 20.36 8.54 -8.35
N ASN A 126 19.65 8.47 -7.22
CA ASN A 126 20.06 7.59 -6.14
C ASN A 126 19.60 6.17 -6.49
N PHE A 127 20.38 5.48 -7.33
CA PHE A 127 20.26 4.03 -7.54
C PHE A 127 20.40 3.25 -6.22
N GLU A 128 20.95 3.87 -5.17
CA GLU A 128 21.05 3.31 -3.82
C GLU A 128 19.70 2.88 -3.23
N ILE A 129 18.58 3.46 -3.70
CA ILE A 129 17.25 3.19 -3.12
C ILE A 129 16.66 1.86 -3.62
N PHE A 130 17.29 1.21 -4.61
CA PHE A 130 16.89 -0.14 -5.05
C PHE A 130 17.74 -1.27 -4.45
N TYR A 131 18.81 -0.96 -3.72
CA TYR A 131 19.48 -1.93 -2.85
C TYR A 131 18.81 -1.90 -1.47
N TRP A 132 17.59 -2.46 -1.42
CA TRP A 132 17.06 -2.88 -0.15
C TRP A 132 17.92 -4.07 0.24
N ASP A 133 18.76 -3.96 1.28
CA ASP A 133 19.48 -5.07 1.91
C ASP A 133 18.47 -6.06 2.51
N PHE A 134 17.70 -6.67 1.63
CA PHE A 134 16.52 -7.45 1.91
C PHE A 134 16.67 -8.71 1.09
N SER A 135 16.71 -9.84 1.80
CA SER A 135 16.83 -11.13 1.13
C SER A 135 15.73 -11.28 0.10
N VAL A 136 16.10 -11.72 -1.11
CA VAL A 136 15.16 -11.99 -2.21
C VAL A 136 14.04 -12.91 -1.75
N ILE A 137 14.32 -13.84 -0.82
CA ILE A 137 13.34 -14.75 -0.23
C ILE A 137 12.21 -13.97 0.46
N TRP A 138 12.56 -12.95 1.25
CA TRP A 138 11.57 -12.12 1.94
C TRP A 138 10.78 -11.25 0.97
N ILE A 139 11.43 -10.73 -0.09
CA ILE A 139 10.72 -9.99 -1.15
C ILE A 139 9.66 -10.90 -1.76
N ILE A 140 10.05 -12.10 -2.23
CA ILE A 140 9.12 -13.08 -2.82
C ILE A 140 8.00 -13.42 -1.84
N ALA A 141 8.33 -13.70 -0.57
CA ALA A 141 7.33 -14.03 0.44
C ALA A 141 6.29 -12.90 0.64
N LEU A 142 6.73 -11.64 0.70
CA LEU A 142 5.84 -10.51 0.82
C LEU A 142 4.99 -10.30 -0.44
N TYR A 143 5.54 -10.52 -1.64
CA TYR A 143 4.77 -10.47 -2.88
C TYR A 143 3.68 -11.54 -2.90
N LEU A 144 4.01 -12.79 -2.53
CA LEU A 144 3.03 -13.87 -2.44
C LEU A 144 1.94 -13.57 -1.41
N LEU A 145 2.33 -13.05 -0.24
CA LEU A 145 1.38 -12.64 0.79
C LEU A 145 0.47 -11.52 0.29
N SER A 146 1.02 -10.52 -0.40
CA SER A 146 0.26 -9.40 -0.97
C SER A 146 -0.73 -9.86 -2.05
N LEU A 147 -0.32 -10.80 -2.90
CA LEU A 147 -1.20 -11.42 -3.89
C LEU A 147 -2.34 -12.19 -3.21
N TYR A 148 -2.01 -13.00 -2.21
CA TYR A 148 -2.99 -13.77 -1.44
C TYR A 148 -4.00 -12.86 -0.73
N THR A 149 -3.52 -11.86 0.02
CA THR A 149 -4.37 -10.88 0.70
C THR A 149 -5.23 -10.12 -0.31
N GLY A 150 -4.65 -9.61 -1.39
CA GLY A 150 -5.37 -8.88 -2.44
C GLY A 150 -6.45 -9.71 -3.15
N TRP A 151 -6.31 -11.03 -3.17
CA TRP A 151 -7.34 -11.93 -3.70
C TRP A 151 -8.51 -12.12 -2.73
N LEU A 152 -8.23 -12.09 -1.42
CA LEU A 152 -9.23 -12.31 -0.37
C LEU A 152 -10.01 -11.06 0.00
N VAL A 153 -9.40 -9.87 -0.08
CA VAL A 153 -10.06 -8.62 0.35
C VAL A 153 -11.38 -8.41 -0.39
N SER A 154 -12.39 -8.04 0.38
CA SER A 154 -13.79 -7.96 -0.03
C SER A 154 -14.35 -6.55 0.02
N ASP A 155 -13.71 -5.65 0.78
CA ASP A 155 -14.06 -4.24 0.88
C ASP A 155 -12.80 -3.34 0.93
N MET A 156 -13.00 -2.03 0.75
CA MET A 156 -11.87 -1.09 0.80
C MET A 156 -11.25 -0.96 2.19
N GLN A 157 -11.99 -1.26 3.25
CA GLN A 157 -11.44 -1.26 4.61
C GLN A 157 -10.35 -2.32 4.76
N GLU A 158 -10.60 -3.52 4.25
CA GLU A 158 -9.63 -4.61 4.19
C GLU A 158 -8.45 -4.28 3.27
N VAL A 159 -8.67 -3.53 2.18
CA VAL A 159 -7.57 -3.04 1.34
C VAL A 159 -6.65 -2.12 2.14
N TYR A 160 -7.18 -1.14 2.88
CA TYR A 160 -6.36 -0.27 3.74
C TYR A 160 -5.65 -1.09 4.83
N PHE A 161 -6.36 -1.98 5.50
CA PHE A 161 -5.80 -2.80 6.58
C PHE A 161 -4.70 -3.74 6.08
N GLY A 162 -4.95 -4.47 4.99
CA GLY A 162 -4.00 -5.39 4.38
C GLY A 162 -2.77 -4.67 3.86
N SER A 163 -2.95 -3.50 3.22
CA SER A 163 -1.82 -2.67 2.78
C SER A 163 -0.98 -2.21 3.98
N GLY A 164 -1.63 -1.75 5.06
CA GLY A 164 -0.96 -1.39 6.31
C GLY A 164 -0.16 -2.55 6.92
N ILE A 165 -0.71 -3.77 6.94
CA ILE A 165 -0.01 -4.97 7.40
C ILE A 165 1.21 -5.27 6.55
N ILE A 166 1.10 -5.25 5.21
CA ILE A 166 2.23 -5.53 4.33
C ILE A 166 3.36 -4.51 4.56
N ILE A 167 3.04 -3.23 4.67
CA ILE A 167 4.00 -2.17 4.95
C ILE A 167 4.63 -2.35 6.34
N PHE A 168 3.84 -2.71 7.35
CA PHE A 168 4.33 -2.99 8.70
C PHE A 168 5.27 -4.21 8.72
N LEU A 169 4.89 -5.31 8.06
CA LEU A 169 5.73 -6.50 7.95
C LEU A 169 7.03 -6.22 7.20
N TRP A 170 6.97 -5.40 6.14
CA TRP A 170 8.14 -4.93 5.44
C TRP A 170 9.15 -4.27 6.40
N SER A 171 8.69 -3.36 7.26
CA SER A 171 9.53 -2.74 8.30
C SER A 171 10.13 -3.76 9.27
N VAL A 172 9.31 -4.66 9.79
CA VAL A 172 9.74 -5.62 10.82
C VAL A 172 10.76 -6.61 10.27
N ILE A 173 10.53 -7.12 9.06
CA ILE A 173 11.47 -8.03 8.40
C ILE A 173 12.79 -7.32 8.12
N PHE A 174 12.76 -6.04 7.73
CA PHE A 174 13.98 -5.25 7.50
C PHE A 174 14.78 -5.12 8.80
N TRP A 175 14.10 -4.81 9.90
CA TRP A 175 14.71 -4.69 11.22
C TRP A 175 15.34 -6.00 11.67
N ILE A 176 14.61 -7.12 11.56
CA ILE A 176 15.10 -8.45 11.98
C ILE A 176 16.30 -8.88 11.13
N THR A 177 16.26 -8.68 9.82
CA THR A 177 17.30 -9.15 8.89
C THR A 177 18.61 -8.39 9.08
N ASN A 178 18.54 -7.07 9.30
CA ASN A 178 19.72 -6.23 9.40
C ASN A 178 20.18 -5.99 10.84
N TYR A 179 19.52 -6.61 11.83
CA TYR A 179 19.77 -6.48 13.27
C TYR A 179 19.86 -5.03 13.78
N THR A 180 19.38 -4.08 12.99
CA THR A 180 19.46 -2.64 13.22
C THR A 180 18.14 -2.03 12.78
N PHE A 181 17.59 -1.15 13.62
CA PHE A 181 16.40 -0.40 13.24
C PHE A 181 16.87 0.73 12.33
N GLY A 182 16.94 0.47 11.03
CA GLY A 182 17.41 1.44 10.03
C GLY A 182 16.33 2.47 9.65
N GLU A 183 16.75 3.47 8.88
CA GLU A 183 15.87 4.51 8.32
C GLU A 183 14.67 3.91 7.58
N ILE A 184 14.91 2.88 6.78
CA ILE A 184 13.87 2.19 6.00
C ILE A 184 12.81 1.56 6.91
N SER A 185 13.21 0.90 7.99
CA SER A 185 12.27 0.36 8.97
C SER A 185 11.42 1.47 9.57
N VAL A 186 12.04 2.57 10.03
CA VAL A 186 11.33 3.72 10.61
C VAL A 186 10.31 4.29 9.62
N ILE A 187 10.74 4.52 8.37
CA ILE A 187 9.93 5.11 7.31
C ILE A 187 8.75 4.20 6.97
N SER A 188 9.00 2.92 6.67
CA SER A 188 7.93 1.96 6.37
C SER A 188 6.95 1.88 7.55
N LEU A 189 7.44 1.80 8.77
CA LEU A 189 6.59 1.71 9.95
C LEU A 189 5.71 2.95 10.14
N LEU A 190 6.25 4.16 9.93
CA LEU A 190 5.48 5.40 9.93
C LEU A 190 4.44 5.44 8.80
N THR A 191 4.82 5.02 7.59
CA THR A 191 3.91 5.00 6.44
C THR A 191 2.74 4.05 6.60
N SER A 192 2.85 3.03 7.46
CA SER A 192 1.74 2.11 7.76
C SER A 192 0.62 2.77 8.58
N ILE A 193 0.92 3.81 9.37
CA ILE A 193 -0.04 4.44 10.29
C ILE A 193 -1.24 5.04 9.55
N PRO A 194 -1.07 5.86 8.49
CA PRO A 194 -2.20 6.36 7.70
C PRO A 194 -3.13 5.25 7.21
N PHE A 195 -2.60 4.11 6.77
CA PHE A 195 -3.42 2.99 6.31
C PHE A 195 -4.24 2.37 7.44
N PHE A 196 -3.62 2.15 8.61
CA PHE A 196 -4.33 1.65 9.78
C PHE A 196 -5.39 2.64 10.28
N PHE A 197 -5.12 3.94 10.22
CA PHE A 197 -6.10 4.95 10.59
C PHE A 197 -7.34 4.88 9.69
N PHE A 198 -7.13 4.78 8.37
CA PHE A 198 -8.23 4.69 7.40
C PHE A 198 -8.94 3.32 7.40
N SER A 199 -8.33 2.27 7.97
CA SER A 199 -9.01 1.00 8.22
C SER A 199 -9.85 0.97 9.51
N ILE A 200 -9.77 1.98 10.38
CA ILE A 200 -10.71 2.19 11.49
C ILE A 200 -12.00 2.80 10.93
N ARG A 201 -12.69 2.05 10.09
CA ARG A 201 -14.01 2.39 9.55
C ARG A 201 -14.99 1.27 9.85
N LYS A 202 -16.27 1.57 9.64
CA LYS A 202 -17.34 0.57 9.81
C LYS A 202 -17.23 -0.44 8.67
N TYR A 203 -17.13 -1.72 9.03
CA TYR A 203 -17.10 -2.82 8.07
C TYR A 203 -18.34 -2.76 7.18
N LYS A 204 -18.11 -2.55 5.89
CA LYS A 204 -19.13 -2.66 4.85
C LYS A 204 -18.79 -3.89 4.03
N VAL A 205 -19.21 -5.05 4.55
CA VAL A 205 -19.56 -6.18 3.69
C VAL A 205 -20.40 -5.61 2.54
N ASP A 206 -20.06 -5.81 1.27
CA ASP A 206 -21.03 -5.90 0.14
C ASP A 206 -20.46 -5.62 -1.27
N LYS A 207 -19.16 -5.45 -1.54
CA LYS A 207 -18.72 -5.36 -2.96
C LYS A 207 -18.83 -6.70 -3.70
N PHE A 208 -18.62 -7.83 -3.01
CA PHE A 208 -18.54 -9.15 -3.66
C PHE A 208 -19.46 -10.23 -3.11
N LEU A 209 -20.03 -10.07 -1.91
CA LEU A 209 -20.99 -11.02 -1.33
C LEU A 209 -22.40 -10.90 -1.94
N GLY A 210 -22.73 -9.75 -2.55
CA GLY A 210 -24.03 -9.49 -3.18
C GLY A 210 -24.31 -10.20 -4.52
N LYS A 211 -23.38 -11.02 -5.04
CA LYS A 211 -23.62 -11.83 -6.25
C LYS A 211 -24.12 -13.26 -5.99
N VAL A 212 -24.13 -13.73 -4.75
CA VAL A 212 -24.53 -15.13 -4.43
C VAL A 212 -26.04 -15.27 -4.15
N TYR A 213 -26.75 -14.20 -3.79
CA TYR A 213 -28.15 -14.28 -3.31
C TYR A 213 -29.20 -13.62 -4.19
N LYS A 214 -28.94 -13.38 -5.49
CA LYS A 214 -29.98 -12.85 -6.40
C LYS A 214 -30.75 -13.90 -7.20
N ASN A 215 -30.32 -15.17 -7.16
CA ASN A 215 -30.99 -16.28 -7.84
C ASN A 215 -31.26 -17.45 -6.88
N LEU A 216 -31.96 -17.18 -5.77
CA LEU A 216 -32.71 -18.18 -5.02
C LEU A 216 -34.09 -17.62 -4.70
#